data_AF-A0A2V8ZXU5-F1
#
_entry.id   AF-A0A2V8ZXU5-F1
#
_cell.length_a   1.000
_cell.length_b   1.000
_cell.length_c   1.000
_cell.angle_alpha   90.00
_cell.angle_beta   90.00
_cell.angle_gamma   90.00
#
_symmetry.space_group_name_H-M   'P 1'
#
loop_
_entity.id
_entity.type
_entity.pdbx_description
1 polymer ?
#
loop_
_entity_poly.entity_id
_entity_poly.type
_entity_poly.pdbx_seq_one_letter_code
_entity_poly.pdbx_strand_id
1 'polypeptide(L)'
;MPSLAHYMAQYDHEHGFTSNKLLHAVGIPMIFAGIILLFFMKWIWGAGFFLGGWALLFLGHRMEGNHPAFFQGPVYLLVGPIWVAREVWMFLLGTSRRSTSEGTTRSTADK
;
A
#
# COMPACT_ATOMS: atom_id res chain seq x y z
N MET A 1 -3.44 18.94 13.58
CA MET A 1 -3.31 17.57 13.04
C MET A 1 -2.83 17.68 11.60
N PRO A 2 -1.84 16.88 11.16
CA PRO A 2 -1.52 16.73 9.74
C PRO A 2 -2.75 16.30 8.94
N SER A 3 -2.82 16.70 7.66
CA SER A 3 -3.93 16.31 6.77
C SER A 3 -3.75 14.88 6.25
N LEU A 4 -4.82 14.27 5.75
CA LEU A 4 -4.76 12.94 5.11
C LEU A 4 -3.74 12.91 3.96
N ALA A 5 -3.64 14.00 3.19
CA ALA A 5 -2.69 14.12 2.10
C ALA A 5 -1.23 14.02 2.59
N HIS A 6 -0.91 14.54 3.77
CA HIS A 6 0.41 14.41 4.39
C HIS A 6 0.71 12.94 4.73
N TYR A 7 -0.23 12.25 5.38
CA TYR A 7 -0.07 10.83 5.71
C TYR A 7 0.06 9.94 4.47
N MET A 8 -0.70 10.22 3.40
CA MET A 8 -0.58 9.49 2.14
C MET A 8 0.77 9.75 1.45
N ALA A 9 1.24 11.00 1.43
CA ALA A 9 2.54 11.34 0.83
C ALA A 9 3.70 10.68 1.58
N GLN A 10 3.64 10.65 2.91
CA GLN A 10 4.62 9.97 3.75
C GLN A 10 4.59 8.45 3.54
N TYR A 11 3.39 7.86 3.48
CA TYR A 11 3.21 6.44 3.20
C TYR A 11 3.74 6.06 1.80
N ASP A 12 3.45 6.87 0.78
CA ASP A 12 3.96 6.66 -0.59
C ASP A 12 5.49 6.76 -0.67
N HIS A 13 6.11 7.66 0.11
CA HIS A 13 7.57 7.81 0.15
C HIS A 13 8.25 6.57 0.77
N GLU A 14 7.69 6.05 1.86
CA GLU A 14 8.20 4.86 2.52
C GLU A 14 7.98 3.60 1.68
N HIS A 15 6.94 3.55 0.86
CA HIS A 15 6.66 2.42 -0.01
C HIS A 15 7.09 2.73 -1.45
N GLY A 16 8.23 3.40 -1.64
CA GLY A 16 8.66 3.88 -2.96
C GLY A 16 8.99 2.78 -3.98
N PHE A 17 9.54 1.64 -3.54
CA PHE A 17 9.97 0.58 -4.46
C PHE A 17 8.90 -0.50 -4.68
N THR A 18 8.94 -1.11 -5.85
CA THR A 18 7.92 -2.04 -6.35
C THR A 18 7.81 -3.33 -5.51
N SER A 19 8.90 -3.79 -4.92
CA SER A 19 8.96 -5.01 -4.09
C SER A 19 8.09 -4.92 -2.83
N ASN A 20 8.23 -3.85 -2.06
CA ASN A 20 7.48 -3.66 -0.82
C ASN A 20 6.04 -3.32 -1.10
N LYS A 21 5.75 -2.54 -2.15
CA LYS A 21 4.37 -2.34 -2.63
C LYS A 21 3.67 -3.65 -2.95
N LEU A 22 4.33 -4.56 -3.67
CA LEU A 22 3.75 -5.84 -4.05
C LEU A 22 3.50 -6.72 -2.81
N LEU A 23 4.49 -6.81 -1.91
CA LEU A 23 4.35 -7.56 -0.67
C LEU A 23 3.25 -7.00 0.24
N HIS A 24 3.07 -5.68 0.29
CA HIS A 24 1.97 -5.04 1.01
C HIS A 24 0.61 -5.26 0.32
N ALA A 25 0.57 -5.16 -1.01
CA ALA A 25 -0.64 -5.39 -1.79
C ALA A 25 -1.17 -6.82 -1.63
N VAL A 26 -0.30 -7.80 -1.40
CA VAL A 26 -0.69 -9.19 -1.08
C VAL A 26 -0.94 -9.38 0.42
N GLY A 27 -0.03 -8.90 1.26
CA GLY A 27 -0.05 -9.15 2.69
C GLY A 27 -1.23 -8.50 3.42
N ILE A 28 -1.64 -7.28 3.03
CA ILE A 28 -2.78 -6.58 3.66
C ILE A 28 -4.09 -7.37 3.43
N PRO A 29 -4.49 -7.73 2.19
CA PRO A 29 -5.64 -8.61 1.97
C PRO A 29 -5.54 -9.95 2.72
N MET A 30 -4.33 -10.51 2.81
CA MET A 30 -4.11 -11.77 3.52
C MET A 30 -4.36 -11.64 5.04
N ILE A 31 -4.01 -10.51 5.65
CA ILE A 31 -4.34 -10.20 7.06
C ILE A 31 -5.87 -10.13 7.25
N PHE A 32 -6.58 -9.39 6.39
CA PHE A 32 -8.04 -9.29 6.47
C PHE A 32 -8.74 -10.63 6.25
N ALA A 33 -8.28 -11.42 5.27
CA ALA A 33 -8.75 -12.77 5.04
C ALA A 33 -8.50 -13.66 6.26
N GLY A 34 -7.32 -13.57 6.89
CA GLY A 34 -6.99 -14.29 8.12
C GLY A 34 -7.95 -13.97 9.27
N ILE A 35 -8.29 -12.69 9.46
CA ILE A 35 -9.27 -12.26 10.47
C ILE A 35 -10.64 -12.89 10.19
N ILE A 36 -11.12 -12.84 8.94
CA ILE A 36 -12.39 -13.48 8.56
C ILE A 36 -12.32 -14.99 8.84
N LEU A 37 -11.28 -15.67 8.39
CA LEU A 37 -11.11 -17.11 8.55
C LEU A 37 -11.05 -17.55 10.02
N LEU A 38 -10.55 -16.72 10.94
CA LEU A 38 -10.57 -17.02 12.38
C LEU A 38 -12.00 -17.21 12.94
N PHE A 39 -13.00 -16.53 12.36
CA PHE A 39 -14.40 -16.63 12.81
C PHE A 39 -15.20 -17.73 12.12
N PHE A 40 -14.80 -18.13 10.91
CA PHE A 40 -15.59 -19.03 10.07
C PHE A 40 -14.94 -20.39 9.75
N MET A 41 -13.65 -20.56 10.06
CA MET A 41 -12.87 -21.77 9.75
C MET A 41 -12.04 -22.21 10.96
N LYS A 42 -11.32 -23.35 10.82
CA LYS A 42 -10.39 -23.79 11.86
C LYS A 42 -9.36 -22.69 12.11
N TRP A 43 -9.16 -22.35 13.39
CA TRP A 43 -8.29 -21.26 13.83
C TRP A 43 -6.89 -21.29 13.19
N ILE A 44 -6.36 -22.48 12.88
CA ILE A 44 -5.04 -22.64 12.25
C ILE A 44 -4.95 -21.96 10.88
N TRP A 45 -6.03 -21.97 10.09
CA TRP A 45 -6.07 -21.30 8.79
C TRP A 45 -6.10 -19.78 8.95
N GLY A 46 -6.94 -19.28 9.84
CA GLY A 46 -7.01 -17.85 10.14
C GLY A 46 -5.69 -17.32 10.72
N ALA A 47 -5.10 -18.03 11.67
CA ALA A 47 -3.81 -17.70 12.25
C ALA A 47 -2.68 -17.76 11.21
N GLY A 48 -2.66 -18.76 10.34
CA GLY A 48 -1.67 -18.88 9.27
C GLY A 48 -1.72 -17.70 8.29
N PHE A 49 -2.91 -17.31 7.83
CA PHE A 49 -3.09 -16.15 6.96
C PHE A 49 -2.74 -14.83 7.65
N PHE A 50 -3.18 -14.66 8.91
CA PHE A 50 -2.90 -13.46 9.67
C PHE A 50 -1.39 -13.27 9.91
N LEU A 51 -0.72 -14.29 10.45
CA LEU A 51 0.72 -14.24 10.74
C LEU A 51 1.55 -14.18 9.46
N GLY A 52 1.17 -14.94 8.43
CA GLY A 52 1.80 -14.88 7.12
C GLY A 52 1.69 -13.49 6.49
N GLY A 53 0.54 -12.82 6.66
CA GLY A 53 0.31 -11.49 6.12
C GLY A 53 1.25 -10.47 6.74
N TRP A 54 1.35 -10.49 8.08
CA TRP A 54 2.35 -9.68 8.79
C TRP A 54 3.78 -10.00 8.37
N ALA A 55 4.12 -11.29 8.19
CA ALA A 55 5.44 -11.69 7.75
C ALA A 55 5.79 -11.10 6.36
N LEU A 56 4.85 -11.07 5.42
CA LEU A 56 5.06 -10.44 4.10
C LEU A 56 5.27 -8.92 4.22
N LEU A 57 4.49 -8.23 5.06
CA LEU A 57 4.65 -6.79 5.30
C LEU A 57 6.03 -6.48 5.86
N PHE A 58 6.46 -7.19 6.91
CA PHE A 58 7.78 -7.01 7.49
C PHE A 58 8.91 -7.39 6.53
N LEU A 59 8.72 -8.45 5.72
CA LEU A 59 9.71 -8.86 4.73
C LEU A 59 9.92 -7.77 3.67
N GLY A 60 8.85 -7.11 3.20
CA GLY A 60 8.95 -6.01 2.23
C GLY A 60 9.78 -4.85 2.78
N HIS A 61 9.51 -4.45 4.03
CA HIS A 61 10.32 -3.43 4.70
C HIS A 61 11.76 -3.88 4.93
N ARG A 62 11.98 -5.14 5.30
CA ARG A 62 13.33 -5.69 5.52
C ARG A 62 14.16 -5.73 4.24
N MET A 63 13.54 -5.97 3.09
CA MET A 63 14.19 -5.98 1.78
C MET A 63 14.62 -4.58 1.34
N GLU A 64 13.82 -3.55 1.66
CA GLU A 64 14.10 -2.16 1.27
C GLU A 64 14.92 -1.40 2.30
N GLY A 65 15.05 -1.93 3.53
CA GLY A 65 15.83 -1.32 4.60
C GLY A 65 15.15 -0.11 5.26
N ASN A 66 13.85 0.08 5.03
CA ASN A 66 13.03 1.10 5.68
C ASN A 66 12.28 0.51 6.88
N HIS A 67 11.76 1.39 7.74
CA HIS A 67 11.00 0.98 8.92
C HIS A 67 9.50 0.97 8.62
N PRO A 68 8.74 0.02 9.19
CA PRO A 68 7.28 0.02 9.04
C PRO A 68 6.64 1.32 9.56
N ALA A 69 5.83 1.96 8.72
CA ALA A 69 5.08 3.19 9.05
C ALA A 69 4.24 3.08 10.33
N PHE A 70 3.84 1.85 10.69
CA PHE A 70 3.17 1.53 11.95
C PHE A 70 3.87 2.11 13.19
N PHE A 71 5.20 2.09 13.23
CA PHE A 71 5.97 2.61 14.38
C PHE A 71 5.91 4.13 14.51
N GLN A 72 5.47 4.84 13.48
CA GLN A 72 5.35 6.30 13.48
C GLN A 72 3.98 6.76 14.00
N GLY A 73 3.02 5.84 14.14
CA GLY A 73 1.74 6.11 14.77
C GLY A 73 0.63 5.14 14.33
N PRO A 74 -0.37 4.89 15.20
CA PRO A 74 -1.46 3.95 14.89
C PRO A 74 -2.32 4.40 13.70
N VAL A 75 -2.31 5.69 13.36
CA VAL A 75 -3.03 6.23 12.19
C VAL A 75 -2.58 5.57 10.88
N TYR A 76 -1.32 5.15 10.77
CA TYR A 76 -0.79 4.50 9.57
C TYR A 76 -1.40 3.10 9.33
N LEU A 77 -1.98 2.47 10.35
CA LEU A 77 -2.77 1.23 10.17
C LEU A 77 -4.07 1.47 9.39
N LEU A 78 -4.62 2.67 9.42
CA LEU A 78 -5.82 3.03 8.64
C LEU A 78 -5.44 3.50 7.24
N VAL A 79 -4.28 4.14 7.10
CA VAL A 79 -3.76 4.63 5.81
C VAL A 79 -3.41 3.46 4.88
N GLY A 80 -2.80 2.40 5.39
CA GLY A 80 -2.43 1.21 4.59
C GLY A 80 -3.60 0.56 3.84
N PRO A 81 -4.73 0.23 4.50
CA PRO A 81 -5.92 -0.29 3.83
C PRO A 81 -6.50 0.65 2.78
N ILE A 82 -6.53 1.96 3.03
CA ILE A 82 -7.02 2.96 2.06
C ILE A 82 -6.11 2.98 0.82
N TRP A 83 -4.80 2.89 1.02
CA TRP A 83 -3.83 2.83 -0.06
C TRP A 83 -4.01 1.58 -0.94
N VAL A 84 -4.14 0.40 -0.32
CA VAL A 84 -4.38 -0.86 -1.05
C VAL A 84 -5.71 -0.81 -1.81
N ALA A 85 -6.77 -0.30 -1.18
CA ALA A 85 -8.06 -0.13 -1.85
C ALA A 85 -7.95 0.77 -3.09
N ARG A 86 -7.20 1.87 -3.00
CA ARG A 86 -6.90 2.76 -4.13
C ARG A 86 -6.12 2.04 -5.23
N GLU A 87 -5.07 1.30 -4.89
CA GLU A 87 -4.23 0.61 -5.87
C GLU A 87 -5.02 -0.49 -6.60
N VAL A 88 -5.80 -1.29 -5.85
CA VAL A 88 -6.70 -2.30 -6.41
C VAL A 88 -7.74 -1.65 -7.31
N TRP A 89 -8.33 -0.53 -6.91
CA TRP A 89 -9.29 0.21 -7.72
C TRP A 89 -8.68 0.71 -9.03
N MET A 90 -7.46 1.27 -8.98
CA MET A 90 -6.73 1.69 -10.17
C MET A 90 -6.41 0.52 -11.11
N PHE A 91 -5.99 -0.61 -10.55
CA PHE A 91 -5.72 -1.83 -11.30
C PHE A 91 -6.99 -2.38 -11.97
N LEU A 92 -8.10 -2.46 -11.24
CA LEU A 92 -9.38 -2.99 -11.74
C LEU A 92 -10.03 -2.09 -12.79
N LEU A 93 -9.95 -0.77 -12.64
CA LEU A 93 -10.52 0.17 -13.59
C LEU A 93 -9.64 0.45 -14.81
N GLY A 94 -8.42 -0.10 -14.86
CA GLY A 94 -7.49 0.11 -15.98
C GLY A 94 -7.15 1.58 -16.23
N THR A 95 -7.30 2.45 -15.23
CA THR A 95 -6.97 3.88 -15.36
C THR A 95 -5.46 4.04 -15.34
N SER A 96 -4.81 3.81 -16.48
CA SER A 96 -3.46 4.29 -16.73
C SER A 96 -3.47 5.80 -16.48
N ARG A 97 -2.66 6.29 -15.54
CA ARG A 97 -2.40 7.73 -15.46
C ARG A 97 -1.87 8.14 -16.83
N ARG A 98 -2.70 8.85 -17.59
CA ARG A 98 -2.22 9.57 -18.77
C ARG A 98 -1.27 10.62 -18.21
N SER A 99 0.03 10.36 -18.31
CA SER A 99 1.04 11.35 -17.99
C SER A 99 0.70 12.61 -18.77
N THR A 100 0.38 13.67 -18.06
CA THR A 100 0.29 15.03 -18.58
C THR A 100 1.69 15.44 -19.03
N SER A 101 2.13 14.96 -20.19
CA SER A 101 3.42 15.28 -20.79
C SER A 101 3.23 15.84 -22.21
N GLU A 102 2.26 16.74 -22.39
CA GLU A 102 1.97 17.36 -23.69
C GLU A 102 1.59 18.86 -23.60
N GLY A 103 1.87 19.52 -22.47
CA GLY A 103 1.53 20.95 -22.27
C GLY A 103 2.68 21.95 -22.40
N THR A 104 3.94 21.53 -22.24
CA THR A 104 5.06 22.48 -22.03
C THR A 104 5.91 22.73 -23.27
N THR A 105 5.80 21.92 -24.33
CA THR A 105 6.66 22.04 -25.52
C THR A 105 6.13 22.94 -26.64
N ARG A 106 4.90 23.46 -26.56
CA ARG A 106 4.35 24.37 -27.60
C ARG A 106 4.47 25.87 -27.31
N SER A 107 4.83 26.29 -26.09
CA SER A 107 4.87 27.72 -25.73
C SER A 107 6.23 28.41 -26.00
N THR A 108 7.27 27.67 -26.35
CA THR A 108 8.64 28.21 -26.55
C THR A 108 9.13 28.14 -27.99
N ALA A 109 8.27 27.76 -28.94
CA ALA A 109 8.62 27.69 -30.36
C ALA A 109 8.15 28.92 -31.18
N ASP A 110 7.54 29.91 -30.52
CA ASP A 110 6.99 31.11 -31.16
C ASP A 110 7.44 32.39 -30.43
N LYS A 111 8.76 32.52 -30.25
CA LYS A 111 9.43 33.78 -29.90
C LYS A 111 10.80 33.86 -30.58
#